data_AF-A0A382SGF2-F1
#
_entry.id   AF-A0A382SGF2-F1
#
_cell.length_a   1.000
_cell.length_b   1.000
_cell.length_c   1.000
_cell.angle_alpha   90.00
_cell.angle_beta   90.00
_cell.angle_gamma   90.00
#
_symmetry.space_group_name_H-M   'P 1'
#
loop_
_entity.id
_entity.type
_entity.pdbx_description
1 polymer ?
#
loop_
_entity_poly.entity_id
_entity_poly.type
_entity_poly.pdbx_seq_one_letter_code
_entity_poly.pdbx_strand_id
1 'polypeptide(L)' 'MLRGNQPATVDDKGRIKIPTSFRTALRDAYGAEVFLTSVDGTNVRIYPLPVWAA' A
#
# COMPACT_ATOMS: atom_id res chain seq x y z
N MET A 1 0.70 -5.78 12.51
CA MET A 1 1.41 -6.38 11.35
C MET A 1 0.48 -6.37 10.14
N LEU A 2 0.96 -5.99 8.95
CA LEU A 2 0.15 -6.06 7.72
C LEU A 2 0.33 -7.45 7.10
N ARG A 3 -0.66 -8.33 7.26
CA ARG A 3 -0.62 -9.70 6.75
C ARG A 3 -2.01 -10.11 6.28
N GLY A 4 -2.08 -10.85 5.17
CA GLY A 4 -3.32 -11.32 4.56
C GLY A 4 -3.41 -10.95 3.08
N ASN A 5 -4.48 -11.38 2.42
CA ASN A 5 -4.78 -11.08 1.03
C ASN A 5 -6.21 -10.53 0.95
N GLN A 6 -6.38 -9.36 0.32
CA GLN A 6 -7.68 -8.83 -0.06
C GLN A 6 -7.59 -8.33 -1.51
N PRO A 7 -8.18 -9.07 -2.47
CA PRO A 7 -8.22 -8.63 -3.85
C PRO A 7 -8.87 -7.25 -3.99
N ALA A 8 -8.28 -6.40 -4.84
CA ALA A 8 -8.82 -5.10 -5.21
C ALA A 8 -8.66 -4.91 -6.72
N THR A 9 -9.62 -4.23 -7.33
CA THR A 9 -9.59 -3.91 -8.76
C THR A 9 -8.81 -2.61 -8.98
N VAL A 10 -7.97 -2.61 -10.00
CA VAL A 10 -7.36 -1.39 -10.54
C VAL A 10 -8.36 -0.76 -11.51
N ASP A 11 -8.68 0.52 -11.31
CA ASP A 11 -9.58 1.23 -12.21
C ASP A 11 -8.91 1.63 -13.53
N ASP A 12 -9.70 2.13 -14.49
CA ASP A 12 -9.22 2.53 -15.82
C ASP A 12 -8.17 3.65 -15.80
N LYS A 13 -7.99 4.32 -14.66
CA LYS A 13 -6.99 5.38 -14.44
C LYS A 13 -5.74 4.86 -13.73
N GLY A 14 -5.62 3.54 -13.56
CA GLY A 14 -4.50 2.92 -12.88
C GLY A 14 -4.51 3.13 -11.36
N ARG A 15 -5.65 3.55 -10.77
CA ARG A 15 -5.76 3.74 -9.32
C ARG A 15 -6.23 2.45 -8.67
N ILE A 16 -5.65 2.14 -7.52
CA ILE A 16 -6.08 1.03 -6.68
C ILE A 16 -6.58 1.57 -5.34
N LYS A 17 -7.74 1.08 -4.90
CA LYS A 17 -8.21 1.33 -3.54
C LYS A 17 -7.46 0.40 -2.59
N ILE A 18 -6.78 0.96 -1.59
CA ILE A 18 -6.26 0.15 -0.47
C ILE A 18 -7.46 -0.40 0.32
N PRO A 19 -7.58 -1.73 0.49
CA PRO A 19 -8.63 -2.33 1.30
C PRO A 19 -8.68 -1.73 2.71
N THR A 20 -9.89 -1.53 3.24
CA THR A 20 -10.11 -0.75 4.46
C THR A 20 -9.31 -1.29 5.65
N SER A 21 -9.20 -2.62 5.79
CA SER A 21 -8.47 -3.25 6.90
C SER A 21 -6.99 -2.82 6.92
N PHE A 22 -6.32 -2.90 5.76
CA PHE A 22 -4.94 -2.48 5.58
C PHE A 22 -4.78 -0.96 5.71
N ARG A 23 -5.71 -0.18 5.15
CA ARG A 23 -5.67 1.28 5.24
C ARG A 23 -5.77 1.77 6.69
N THR A 24 -6.65 1.18 7.50
CA THR A 24 -6.79 1.52 8.92
C THR A 24 -5.53 1.16 9.68
N ALA A 25 -5.04 -0.07 9.53
CA ALA A 25 -3.81 -0.51 10.20
C ALA A 25 -2.57 0.32 9.79
N LEU A 26 -2.47 0.74 8.53
CA LEU A 26 -1.38 1.58 8.04
C LEU A 26 -1.47 3.00 8.60
N ARG A 27 -2.67 3.60 8.63
CA ARG A 27 -2.89 4.93 9.22
C ARG A 27 -2.59 4.97 10.71
N ASP A 28 -3.08 3.98 11.45
CA ASP A 28 -2.95 3.97 12.91
C ASP A 28 -1.48 3.76 13.35
N ALA A 29 -0.70 3.02 12.56
CA ALA A 29 0.69 2.71 12.88
C ALA A 29 1.71 3.70 12.28
N TYR A 30 1.45 4.28 11.10
CA TYR A 30 2.46 5.01 10.32
C TYR A 30 1.96 6.33 9.71
N GLY A 31 0.68 6.67 9.85
CA GLY A 31 0.08 7.83 9.18
C GLY A 31 -0.40 7.53 7.76
N ALA A 32 -0.74 8.58 7.02
CA ALA A 32 -1.39 8.46 5.71
C ALA A 32 -0.41 8.41 4.53
N GLU A 33 0.85 8.77 4.74
CA GLU A 33 1.84 8.88 3.69
C GLU A 33 2.46 7.52 3.35
N VAL A 34 2.58 7.25 2.05
CA VAL A 34 3.14 6.01 1.51
C VAL A 34 4.13 6.30 0.40
N PHE A 35 5.10 5.40 0.26
CA PHE A 35 5.98 5.34 -0.90
C PHE A 35 5.53 4.22 -1.84
N LEU A 36 5.39 4.55 -3.12
CA LEU A 36 5.00 3.64 -4.19
C LEU A 36 6.24 3.30 -5.01
N THR A 37 6.54 2.01 -5.17
CA THR A 37 7.70 1.58 -5.96
C THR A 37 7.45 0.24 -6.64
N SER A 38 8.35 -0.14 -7.54
CA SER A 38 8.45 -1.48 -8.10
C SER A 38 9.93 -1.84 -8.20
N VAL A 39 10.28 -3.07 -7.86
CA VAL A 39 11.68 -3.54 -7.87
C VAL A 39 12.05 -4.12 -9.23
N ASP A 40 11.14 -4.87 -9.84
CA ASP A 40 11.37 -5.63 -11.08
C ASP A 40 10.34 -5.31 -12.19
N GLY A 41 9.40 -4.39 -11.93
CA GLY A 41 8.32 -4.05 -12.86
C GLY A 41 7.16 -5.06 -12.89
N THR A 42 7.22 -6.15 -12.11
CA THR A 42 6.20 -7.21 -12.11
C THR A 42 5.05 -6.90 -11.15
N ASN A 43 5.36 -6.22 -10.03
CA ASN A 43 4.38 -5.81 -9.04
C ASN A 43 4.67 -4.40 -8.53
N VAL A 44 3.58 -3.75 -8.11
CA VAL A 44 3.65 -2.52 -7.33
C VAL A 44 3.78 -2.89 -5.86
N ARG A 45 4.69 -2.21 -5.17
CA ARG A 45 4.88 -2.29 -3.72
C ARG A 45 4.51 -0.95 -3.09
N ILE A 46 3.76 -1.00 -2.00
CA ILE A 46 3.33 0.15 -1.22
C ILE A 46 3.96 0.01 0.17
N TYR A 47 4.78 0.96 0.56
CA TYR A 47 5.39 1.02 1.89
C TYR A 47 4.87 2.22 2.66
N PRO A 48 4.63 2.13 3.98
CA PRO A 48 4.50 3.33 4.79
C PRO A 48 5.76 4.19 4.65
N LEU A 49 5.61 5.50 4.45
CA LEU A 49 6.75 6.39 4.17
C LEU A 49 7.88 6.30 5.24
N PRO A 50 7.57 6.25 6.55
CA PRO A 50 8.61 6.11 7.59
C PRO A 50 9.40 4.80 7.52
N VAL A 51 8.80 3.72 7.00
CA VAL A 51 9.46 2.42 6.84
C VAL A 51 10.40 2.42 5.65
N TRP A 52 10.05 3.15 4.59
CA TRP A 52 10.90 3.29 3.41
C TRP A 52 12.09 4.23 3.64
N ALA A 53 11.90 5.28 4.42
CA ALA A 53 12.92 6.30 4.67
C ALA A 53 14.01 5.88 5.68
N ALA A 54 13.85 4.74 6.34
CA ALA A 54 14.78 4.18 7.33
C ALA A 54 15.82 3.27 6.66
#